data_AF-A0A4R9LWC1-F1
#
_entry.id   AF-A0A4R9LWC1-F1
#
_cell.length_a   1.000
_cell.length_b   1.000
_cell.length_c   1.000
_cell.angle_alpha   90.00
_cell.angle_beta   90.00
_cell.angle_gamma   90.00
#
_symmetry.space_group_name_H-M   'P 1'
#
loop_
_entity.id
_entity.type
_entity.pdbx_description
1 polymer ?
#
loop_
_entity_poly.entity_id
_entity_poly.type
_entity_poly.pdbx_seq_one_letter_code
_entity_poly.pdbx_strand_id
1 'polypeptide(L)'
;MRVKFLRFSLFIFLVSCQSEHESLISEIDELIAKEKYEKALTLLQDRLSGNRNSAEVLSKSKPNQPRLLQVSEDRTKIVWTENKTLFFKDLINDTSKELELKLRPDNIQISTNSDYAIVQYPLKQKGGCAIFAYSILDPTLEYESGVHIPCKTGMAVTSGGEQILYFFENDLYIENTYPPKKPKRYIASDFFPTAFPKLKANYQLATLGKDFLIWVGTGGSYNLYYLNFSNSKVSLLSKDIVLPRIFYNNGSSAYVVGGKVGDLYLREITYGPNKNPYLSKGTPISTREAISWKLSGKDEFISVNQNEPNQPMKWKVLGKKEHLPFFLERLWGVSGDRIVYENKKGELVIDNLLFSQEDWSMYDYFKKVKKLNDG
;
A
#
# COMPACT_ATOMS: atom_id res chain seq x y z
N MET A 1 78.77 -7.85 -34.93
CA MET A 1 77.94 -6.70 -34.51
C MET A 1 76.68 -7.27 -33.85
N ARG A 2 76.59 -7.21 -32.51
CA ARG A 2 75.63 -7.98 -31.71
C ARG A 2 74.33 -7.20 -31.50
N VAL A 3 73.22 -7.85 -31.86
CA VAL A 3 71.84 -7.49 -31.50
C VAL A 3 71.65 -7.65 -29.98
N LYS A 4 71.05 -6.66 -29.31
CA LYS A 4 70.48 -6.82 -27.96
C LYS A 4 69.11 -6.14 -27.87
N PHE A 5 68.10 -7.00 -27.92
CA PHE A 5 66.81 -6.99 -27.24
C PHE A 5 66.48 -5.82 -26.27
N LEU A 6 65.47 -5.05 -26.69
CA LEU A 6 64.17 -4.88 -26.02
C LEU A 6 64.13 -5.05 -24.48
N ARG A 7 63.89 -3.94 -23.76
CA ARG A 7 63.06 -3.93 -22.54
C ARG A 7 62.24 -2.64 -22.50
N PHE A 8 61.06 -2.73 -23.10
CA PHE A 8 59.94 -1.83 -22.87
C PHE A 8 59.42 -2.15 -21.47
N SER A 9 59.78 -1.34 -20.46
CA SER A 9 59.20 -1.44 -19.12
C SER A 9 57.86 -0.71 -19.15
N LEU A 10 56.84 -1.39 -19.70
CA LEU A 10 55.45 -0.99 -19.58
C LEU A 10 55.04 -1.29 -18.13
N PHE A 11 55.21 -0.30 -17.24
CA PHE A 11 54.58 -0.32 -15.93
C PHE A 11 53.07 -0.18 -16.15
N ILE A 12 52.40 -1.33 -16.29
CA ILE A 12 50.95 -1.42 -16.18
C ILE A 12 50.64 -1.17 -14.70
N PHE A 13 50.28 0.07 -14.37
CA PHE A 13 49.53 0.35 -13.16
C PHE A 13 48.15 -0.33 -13.31
N LEU A 14 48.07 -1.59 -12.89
CA LEU A 14 46.80 -2.22 -12.52
C LEU A 14 46.32 -1.54 -11.25
N VAL A 15 45.75 -0.34 -11.38
CA VAL A 15 44.87 0.22 -10.34
C VAL A 15 43.71 -0.77 -10.27
N SER A 16 43.73 -1.62 -9.26
CA SER A 16 42.63 -2.52 -8.93
C SER A 16 41.49 -1.61 -8.48
N CYS A 17 40.65 -1.21 -9.42
CA CYS A 17 39.41 -0.51 -9.13
C CYS A 17 38.50 -1.56 -8.51
N GLN A 18 38.61 -1.75 -7.19
CA GLN A 18 37.69 -2.61 -6.45
C GLN A 18 36.28 -2.05 -6.65
N SER A 19 35.35 -2.92 -7.01
CA SER A 19 33.95 -2.52 -7.06
C SER A 19 33.47 -2.09 -5.66
N GLU A 20 32.48 -1.20 -5.59
CA GLU A 20 31.86 -0.83 -4.30
C GLU A 20 31.41 -2.07 -3.51
N HIS A 21 30.99 -3.11 -4.22
CA HIS A 21 30.61 -4.41 -3.67
C HIS A 21 31.78 -5.14 -2.99
N GLU A 22 32.93 -5.25 -3.67
CA GLU A 22 34.12 -5.91 -3.12
C GLU A 22 34.67 -5.16 -1.90
N SER A 23 34.64 -3.82 -1.95
CA SER A 23 35.01 -2.97 -0.82
C SER A 23 34.11 -3.23 0.39
N LEU A 24 32.78 -3.29 0.18
CA LEU A 24 31.81 -3.57 1.24
C LEU A 24 32.01 -4.96 1.84
N ILE A 25 32.20 -6.00 1.02
CA ILE A 25 32.46 -7.36 1.53
C ILE A 25 33.72 -7.38 2.39
N SER A 26 34.81 -6.75 1.91
CA SER A 26 36.07 -6.69 2.65
C SER A 26 35.91 -5.99 4.00
N GLU A 27 35.15 -4.90 4.05
CA GLU A 27 34.86 -4.19 5.31
C GLU A 27 34.05 -5.07 6.28
N ILE A 28 33.05 -5.78 5.77
CA ILE A 28 32.24 -6.71 6.58
C ILE A 28 33.09 -7.86 7.11
N ASP A 29 33.95 -8.45 6.28
CA ASP A 29 34.87 -9.53 6.68
C ASP A 29 35.81 -9.07 7.81
N GLU A 30 36.33 -7.84 7.72
CA GLU A 30 37.17 -7.25 8.78
C GLU A 30 36.38 -7.04 10.08
N LEU A 31 35.12 -6.59 9.98
CA LEU A 31 34.25 -6.44 11.16
C LEU A 31 33.94 -7.77 11.81
N ILE A 32 33.70 -8.83 11.04
CA ILE A 32 33.48 -10.19 11.53
C ILE A 32 34.73 -10.72 12.23
N ALA A 33 35.92 -10.54 11.63
CA ALA A 33 37.19 -10.98 12.23
C ALA A 33 37.48 -10.28 13.57
N LYS A 34 36.91 -9.08 13.78
CA LYS A 34 36.98 -8.32 15.03
C LYS A 34 35.77 -8.54 15.96
N GLU A 35 34.91 -9.52 15.66
CA GLU A 35 33.67 -9.85 16.39
C GLU A 35 32.69 -8.66 16.52
N LYS A 36 32.73 -7.70 15.59
CA LYS A 36 31.85 -6.52 15.56
C LYS A 36 30.59 -6.78 14.73
N TYR A 37 29.85 -7.82 15.09
CA TYR A 37 28.72 -8.32 14.31
C TYR A 37 27.58 -7.31 14.15
N GLU A 38 27.24 -6.53 15.18
CA GLU A 38 26.19 -5.51 15.10
C GLU A 38 26.50 -4.44 14.03
N LYS A 39 27.76 -4.03 13.94
CA LYS A 39 28.20 -3.05 12.92
C LYS A 39 28.15 -3.65 11.52
N ALA A 40 28.60 -4.90 11.37
CA ALA A 40 28.48 -5.63 10.11
C ALA A 40 27.01 -5.79 9.67
N LEU A 41 26.10 -6.12 10.59
CA LEU A 41 24.67 -6.20 10.33
C LEU A 41 24.08 -4.86 9.92
N THR A 42 24.56 -3.75 10.50
CA THR A 42 24.11 -2.40 10.16
C THR A 42 24.47 -2.06 8.72
N LEU A 43 25.72 -2.30 8.30
CA LEU A 43 26.17 -2.07 6.92
C LEU A 43 25.41 -2.94 5.92
N LEU A 44 25.19 -4.22 6.25
CA LEU A 44 24.40 -5.14 5.41
C LEU A 44 22.93 -4.69 5.30
N GLN A 45 22.33 -4.25 6.40
CA GLN A 45 20.97 -3.70 6.38
C GLN A 45 20.88 -2.43 5.55
N ASP A 46 21.87 -1.55 5.63
CA ASP A 46 21.91 -0.31 4.83
C ASP A 46 22.06 -0.63 3.33
N ARG A 47 22.90 -1.59 2.96
CA ARG A 47 23.02 -2.08 1.58
C ARG A 47 21.72 -2.72 1.06
N LEU A 48 21.04 -3.51 1.88
CA LEU A 48 19.77 -4.18 1.54
C LEU A 48 18.56 -3.23 1.58
N SER A 49 18.68 -2.06 2.21
CA SER A 49 17.66 -1.00 2.21
C SER A 49 17.89 0.05 1.11
N GLY A 50 19.01 -0.04 0.38
CA GLY A 50 19.36 0.87 -0.69
C GLY A 50 18.49 0.69 -1.93
N ASN A 51 18.39 1.73 -2.75
CA ASN A 51 17.68 1.66 -4.02
C ASN A 51 18.49 0.79 -5.01
N ARG A 52 17.79 -0.08 -5.73
CA ARG A 52 18.39 -0.94 -6.75
C ARG A 52 18.42 -0.22 -8.09
N ASN A 53 19.17 -0.77 -9.06
CA ASN A 53 19.25 -0.18 -10.40
C ASN A 53 17.91 -0.14 -11.14
N SER A 54 16.97 -1.02 -10.79
CA SER A 54 15.61 -1.05 -11.33
C SER A 54 14.65 -0.09 -10.64
N ALA A 55 15.07 0.54 -9.54
CA ALA A 55 14.22 1.39 -8.74
C ALA A 55 14.08 2.78 -9.35
N GLU A 56 12.84 3.27 -9.42
CA GLU A 56 12.51 4.65 -9.75
C GLU A 56 12.10 5.37 -8.45
N VAL A 57 12.77 6.48 -8.14
CA VAL A 57 12.45 7.30 -6.97
C VAL A 57 11.34 8.27 -7.33
N LEU A 58 10.12 7.99 -6.84
CA LEU A 58 8.94 8.83 -7.02
C LEU A 58 9.00 10.10 -6.16
N SER A 59 9.59 10.03 -4.97
CA SER A 59 9.84 11.19 -4.12
C SER A 59 11.05 10.98 -3.22
N LYS A 60 11.89 12.02 -3.13
CA LYS A 60 13.05 12.06 -2.22
C LYS A 60 12.71 12.61 -0.83
N SER A 61 11.51 13.17 -0.67
CA SER A 61 11.09 13.83 0.57
C SER A 61 10.83 12.78 1.66
N LYS A 62 11.19 13.05 2.92
CA LYS A 62 10.69 12.29 4.07
C LYS A 62 9.66 13.17 4.79
N PRO A 63 8.35 12.95 4.58
CA PRO A 63 7.35 13.82 5.17
C PRO A 63 7.32 13.68 6.70
N ASN A 64 6.93 14.76 7.39
CA ASN A 64 6.93 14.83 8.86
C ASN A 64 5.93 13.87 9.53
N GLN A 65 5.04 13.29 8.74
CA GLN A 65 4.09 12.28 9.15
C GLN A 65 3.91 11.30 7.99
N PRO A 66 3.50 10.07 8.27
CA PRO A 66 3.49 9.04 7.25
C PRO A 66 2.61 9.38 6.05
N ARG A 67 3.00 8.92 4.86
CA ARG A 67 2.19 9.09 3.65
C ARG A 67 0.88 8.32 3.78
N LEU A 68 -0.19 8.95 3.34
CA LEU A 68 -1.40 8.26 2.92
C LEU A 68 -1.20 7.90 1.45
N LEU A 69 -1.35 6.62 1.10
CA LEU A 69 -1.18 6.14 -0.27
C LEU A 69 -2.38 5.28 -0.65
N GLN A 70 -2.94 5.55 -1.83
CA GLN A 70 -3.99 4.77 -2.45
C GLN A 70 -3.58 4.36 -3.86
N VAL A 71 -4.10 3.22 -4.31
CA VAL A 71 -3.84 2.64 -5.62
C VAL A 71 -5.18 2.49 -6.33
N SER A 72 -5.24 2.86 -7.62
CA SER A 72 -6.46 2.69 -8.44
C SER A 72 -6.93 1.25 -8.47
N GLU A 73 -8.20 1.04 -8.81
CA GLU A 73 -8.80 -0.30 -8.86
C GLU A 73 -8.09 -1.21 -9.88
N ASP A 74 -7.61 -0.67 -11.00
CA ASP A 74 -6.82 -1.36 -12.01
C ASP A 74 -5.30 -1.38 -11.71
N ARG A 75 -4.88 -0.72 -10.62
CA ARG A 75 -3.50 -0.62 -10.13
C ARG A 75 -2.53 0.07 -11.08
N THR A 76 -3.03 0.86 -12.00
CA THR A 76 -2.23 1.62 -12.97
C THR A 76 -1.92 3.04 -12.49
N LYS A 77 -2.64 3.56 -11.50
CA LYS A 77 -2.41 4.88 -10.92
C LYS A 77 -2.20 4.80 -9.42
N ILE A 78 -1.34 5.67 -8.91
CA ILE A 78 -1.12 5.84 -7.48
C ILE A 78 -1.33 7.29 -7.07
N VAL A 79 -1.85 7.46 -5.86
CA VAL A 79 -2.11 8.75 -5.24
C VAL A 79 -1.51 8.74 -3.86
N TRP A 80 -0.70 9.74 -3.53
CA TRP A 80 -0.15 9.87 -2.19
C TRP A 80 -0.09 11.30 -1.70
N THR A 81 0.02 11.46 -0.38
CA THR A 81 0.14 12.77 0.27
C THR A 81 1.56 13.00 0.76
N GLU A 82 2.10 14.19 0.55
CA GLU A 82 3.25 14.69 1.31
C GLU A 82 2.89 16.03 1.94
N ASN A 83 2.81 16.06 3.27
CA ASN A 83 2.40 17.24 4.02
C ASN A 83 1.04 17.79 3.54
N LYS A 84 1.03 18.87 2.75
CA LYS A 84 -0.17 19.52 2.21
C LYS A 84 -0.32 19.32 0.70
N THR A 85 0.41 18.40 0.09
CA THR A 85 0.35 18.21 -1.36
C THR A 85 -0.15 16.79 -1.64
N LEU A 86 -1.11 16.67 -2.56
CA LEU A 86 -1.48 15.41 -3.18
C LEU A 86 -0.70 15.24 -4.47
N PHE A 87 -0.10 14.07 -4.63
CA PHE A 87 0.58 13.67 -5.84
C PHE A 87 -0.17 12.54 -6.51
N PHE A 88 -0.18 12.58 -7.84
CA PHE A 88 -0.83 11.62 -8.70
C PHE A 88 0.19 11.14 -9.72
N LYS A 89 0.32 9.83 -9.88
CA LYS A 89 1.17 9.23 -10.91
C LYS A 89 0.40 8.17 -11.67
N ASP A 90 0.34 8.32 -12.98
CA ASP A 90 -0.03 7.27 -13.92
C ASP A 90 1.21 6.44 -14.25
N LEU A 91 1.17 5.17 -13.87
CA LEU A 91 2.29 4.24 -14.00
C LEU A 91 2.41 3.62 -15.40
N ILE A 92 1.46 3.90 -16.30
CA ILE A 92 1.41 3.40 -17.68
C ILE A 92 1.80 4.51 -18.65
N ASN A 93 1.19 5.68 -18.50
CA ASN A 93 1.47 6.84 -19.35
C ASN A 93 2.63 7.70 -18.83
N ASP A 94 3.18 7.36 -17.67
CA ASP A 94 4.27 8.06 -17.00
C ASP A 94 3.98 9.52 -16.63
N THR A 95 2.71 9.90 -16.58
CA THR A 95 2.30 11.28 -16.26
C THR A 95 2.16 11.50 -14.77
N SER A 96 2.54 12.69 -14.31
CA SER A 96 2.40 13.12 -12.92
C SER A 96 1.63 14.42 -12.82
N LYS A 97 0.84 14.55 -11.76
CA LYS A 97 0.20 15.82 -11.37
C LYS A 97 0.35 16.00 -9.87
N GLU A 98 0.26 17.24 -9.43
CA GLU A 98 0.20 17.59 -8.02
C GLU A 98 -0.91 18.60 -7.76
N LEU A 99 -1.42 18.60 -6.54
CA LEU A 99 -2.45 19.49 -6.07
C LEU A 99 -2.11 19.92 -4.64
N GLU A 100 -1.97 21.22 -4.44
CA GLU A 100 -1.81 21.78 -3.10
C GLU A 100 -3.16 21.79 -2.37
N LEU A 101 -3.14 21.26 -1.16
CA LEU A 101 -4.27 21.16 -0.26
C LEU A 101 -4.28 22.31 0.75
N LYS A 102 -5.48 22.65 1.21
CA LYS A 102 -5.67 23.64 2.28
C LYS A 102 -4.92 23.25 3.56
N LEU A 103 -5.01 21.97 3.91
CA LEU A 103 -4.46 21.40 5.13
C LEU A 103 -3.90 20.00 4.84
N ARG A 104 -3.14 19.48 5.80
CA ARG A 104 -2.74 18.09 5.77
C ARG A 104 -3.96 17.19 6.05
N PRO A 105 -4.26 16.20 5.20
CA PRO A 105 -5.39 15.29 5.42
C PRO A 105 -5.07 14.22 6.47
N ASP A 106 -6.10 13.79 7.20
CA ASP A 106 -6.04 12.63 8.12
C ASP A 106 -6.38 11.32 7.41
N ASN A 107 -7.16 11.39 6.31
CA ASN A 107 -7.52 10.24 5.49
C ASN A 107 -7.74 10.65 4.03
N ILE A 108 -7.51 9.73 3.10
CA ILE A 108 -7.79 9.88 1.67
C ILE A 108 -8.44 8.60 1.13
N GLN A 109 -9.35 8.77 0.18
CA GLN A 109 -9.90 7.72 -0.67
C GLN A 109 -9.94 8.25 -2.11
N ILE A 110 -9.92 7.35 -3.09
CA ILE A 110 -9.90 7.69 -4.52
C ILE A 110 -11.05 7.00 -5.22
N SER A 111 -11.50 7.60 -6.31
CA SER A 111 -12.41 6.93 -7.23
C SER A 111 -11.73 5.72 -7.89
N THR A 112 -12.50 4.80 -8.46
CA THR A 112 -11.95 3.56 -9.05
C THR A 112 -10.92 3.79 -10.15
N ASN A 113 -11.12 4.84 -10.96
CA ASN A 113 -10.23 5.31 -12.02
C ASN A 113 -9.12 6.27 -11.54
N SER A 114 -9.09 6.62 -10.25
CA SER A 114 -8.21 7.65 -9.67
C SER A 114 -8.24 8.97 -10.45
N ASP A 115 -9.42 9.39 -10.90
CA ASP A 115 -9.62 10.71 -11.50
C ASP A 115 -10.18 11.72 -10.48
N TYR A 116 -10.66 11.22 -9.33
CA TYR A 116 -11.11 12.01 -8.20
C TYR A 116 -10.53 11.47 -6.90
N ALA A 117 -10.25 12.38 -5.96
CA ALA A 117 -9.86 12.06 -4.61
C ALA A 117 -10.84 12.70 -3.62
N ILE A 118 -11.16 11.99 -2.55
CA ILE A 118 -11.89 12.51 -1.41
C ILE A 118 -11.00 12.45 -0.18
N VAL A 119 -10.94 13.54 0.58
CA VAL A 119 -10.04 13.69 1.73
C VAL A 119 -10.79 14.17 2.96
N GLN A 120 -10.27 13.81 4.13
CA GLN A 120 -10.74 14.29 5.43
C GLN A 120 -9.71 15.23 6.05
N TYR A 121 -10.14 16.43 6.42
CA TYR A 121 -9.33 17.36 7.22
C TYR A 121 -9.80 17.40 8.67
N PRO A 122 -8.91 17.18 9.65
CA PRO A 122 -9.28 17.25 11.06
C PRO A 122 -9.60 18.69 11.49
N LEU A 123 -10.76 18.88 12.10
CA LEU A 123 -11.21 20.17 12.61
C LEU A 123 -10.73 20.37 14.05
N LYS A 124 -9.70 21.20 14.24
CA LYS A 124 -9.08 21.43 15.56
C LYS A 124 -10.04 21.93 16.65
N GLN A 125 -11.07 22.70 16.28
CA GLN A 125 -11.90 23.44 17.25
C GLN A 125 -13.27 22.80 17.52
N LYS A 126 -13.81 22.03 16.57
CA LYS A 126 -15.21 21.53 16.64
C LYS A 126 -15.33 20.03 16.89
N GLY A 127 -14.20 19.30 16.86
CA GLY A 127 -14.20 17.84 16.79
C GLY A 127 -14.68 17.35 15.41
N GLY A 128 -14.21 16.17 15.00
CA GLY A 128 -14.52 15.61 13.69
C GLY A 128 -13.67 16.17 12.55
N CYS A 129 -14.12 15.89 11.33
CA CYS A 129 -13.42 16.14 10.09
C CYS A 129 -14.36 16.77 9.05
N ALA A 130 -13.83 17.73 8.28
CA ALA A 130 -14.47 18.22 7.07
C ALA A 130 -14.08 17.33 5.88
N ILE A 131 -14.97 17.19 4.92
CA ILE A 131 -14.79 16.35 3.73
C ILE A 131 -14.62 17.24 2.51
N PHE A 132 -13.60 16.95 1.72
CA PHE A 132 -13.36 17.62 0.45
C PHE A 132 -13.20 16.59 -0.66
N ALA A 133 -13.79 16.88 -1.82
CA ALA A 133 -13.52 16.14 -3.06
C ALA A 133 -12.76 17.04 -4.03
N TYR A 134 -11.77 16.45 -4.69
CA TYR A 134 -10.89 17.09 -5.65
C TYR A 134 -10.90 16.32 -6.95
N SER A 135 -10.98 17.04 -8.06
CA SER A 135 -10.70 16.46 -9.38
C SER A 135 -9.21 16.46 -9.64
N ILE A 136 -8.74 15.32 -10.13
CA ILE A 136 -7.35 15.11 -10.57
C ILE A 136 -7.21 15.53 -12.04
N LEU A 137 -8.31 15.48 -12.78
CA LEU A 137 -8.38 15.92 -14.17
C LEU A 137 -8.30 17.45 -14.25
N ASP A 138 -9.01 18.15 -13.36
CA ASP A 138 -9.08 19.60 -13.27
C ASP A 138 -8.83 20.08 -11.82
N PRO A 139 -7.61 20.54 -11.51
CA PRO A 139 -7.23 21.03 -10.18
C PRO A 139 -8.09 22.16 -9.62
N THR A 140 -8.85 22.86 -10.48
CA THR A 140 -9.73 23.96 -10.05
C THR A 140 -11.06 23.48 -9.48
N LEU A 141 -11.45 22.23 -9.76
CA LEU A 141 -12.67 21.61 -9.25
C LEU A 141 -12.41 21.05 -7.86
N GLU A 142 -12.66 21.89 -6.87
CA GLU A 142 -12.76 21.53 -5.46
C GLU A 142 -14.22 21.58 -5.00
N TYR A 143 -14.57 20.62 -4.15
CA TYR A 143 -15.86 20.57 -3.51
C TYR A 143 -15.70 20.32 -2.01
N GLU A 144 -16.37 21.14 -1.19
CA GLU A 144 -16.47 20.99 0.25
C GLU A 144 -17.87 20.49 0.62
N SER A 145 -17.95 19.41 1.38
CA SER A 145 -19.22 18.91 1.90
C SER A 145 -19.80 19.87 2.93
N GLY A 146 -21.12 20.03 2.94
CA GLY A 146 -21.81 20.85 3.95
C GLY A 146 -21.85 20.23 5.36
N VAL A 147 -21.30 19.03 5.56
CA VAL A 147 -21.39 18.26 6.81
C VAL A 147 -20.00 17.99 7.39
N HIS A 148 -19.91 18.00 8.71
CA HIS A 148 -18.73 17.52 9.44
C HIS A 148 -19.02 16.12 10.00
N ILE A 149 -18.09 15.19 9.79
CA ILE A 149 -18.22 13.79 10.20
C ILE A 149 -17.17 13.41 11.24
N PRO A 150 -17.32 12.30 11.98
CA PRO A 150 -16.21 11.76 12.76
C PRO A 150 -15.01 11.41 11.86
N CYS A 151 -13.80 11.80 12.26
CA CYS A 151 -12.58 11.45 11.51
C CYS A 151 -12.36 9.94 11.41
N LYS A 152 -11.65 9.51 10.37
CA LYS A 152 -11.31 8.10 10.08
C LYS A 152 -12.52 7.20 9.80
N THR A 153 -13.68 7.81 9.56
CA THR A 153 -14.88 7.13 9.08
C THR A 153 -14.79 6.94 7.57
N GLY A 154 -15.40 5.88 7.06
CA GLY A 154 -15.46 5.58 5.63
C GLY A 154 -16.08 6.70 4.81
N MET A 155 -15.48 6.96 3.66
CA MET A 155 -15.95 7.92 2.67
C MET A 155 -15.58 7.42 1.27
N ALA A 156 -16.29 7.88 0.24
CA ALA A 156 -15.97 7.55 -1.14
C ALA A 156 -16.44 8.65 -2.08
N VAL A 157 -15.89 8.64 -3.29
CA VAL A 157 -16.30 9.49 -4.41
C VAL A 157 -16.54 8.58 -5.61
N THR A 158 -17.59 8.85 -6.38
CA THR A 158 -17.92 8.09 -7.58
C THR A 158 -16.88 8.31 -8.69
N SER A 159 -16.83 7.42 -9.67
CA SER A 159 -15.84 7.46 -10.76
C SER A 159 -15.88 8.72 -11.61
N GLY A 160 -17.06 9.35 -11.77
CA GLY A 160 -17.20 10.63 -12.47
C GLY A 160 -17.12 11.86 -11.55
N GLY A 161 -16.89 11.65 -10.25
CA GLY A 161 -16.77 12.73 -9.27
C GLY A 161 -18.07 13.48 -8.99
N GLU A 162 -19.21 13.01 -9.52
CA GLU A 162 -20.50 13.67 -9.41
C GLU A 162 -21.12 13.55 -8.01
N GLN A 163 -20.73 12.52 -7.25
CA GLN A 163 -21.30 12.21 -5.94
C GLN A 163 -20.22 11.78 -4.94
N ILE A 164 -20.38 12.23 -3.71
CA ILE A 164 -19.63 11.73 -2.55
C ILE A 164 -20.54 10.96 -1.61
N LEU A 165 -19.96 9.97 -0.93
CA LEU A 165 -20.61 9.14 0.06
C LEU A 165 -19.83 9.20 1.37
N TYR A 166 -20.54 9.26 2.49
CA TYR A 166 -19.93 9.30 3.82
C TYR A 166 -20.94 8.87 4.89
N PHE A 167 -20.45 8.45 6.05
CA PHE A 167 -21.33 8.14 7.19
C PHE A 167 -21.52 9.35 8.10
N PHE A 168 -22.78 9.62 8.44
CA PHE A 168 -23.18 10.64 9.41
C PHE A 168 -24.27 10.05 10.31
N GLU A 169 -24.09 10.16 11.63
CA GLU A 169 -24.99 9.55 12.62
C GLU A 169 -25.28 8.05 12.36
N ASN A 170 -24.26 7.32 11.91
CA ASN A 170 -24.30 5.89 11.52
C ASN A 170 -24.99 5.58 10.18
N ASP A 171 -25.80 6.48 9.65
CA ASP A 171 -26.45 6.32 8.36
C ASP A 171 -25.48 6.68 7.21
N LEU A 172 -25.68 6.09 6.03
CA LEU A 172 -24.91 6.43 4.83
C LEU A 172 -25.59 7.56 4.10
N TYR A 173 -24.87 8.66 3.90
CA TYR A 173 -25.31 9.84 3.17
C TYR A 173 -24.68 9.91 1.79
N ILE A 174 -25.38 10.59 0.89
CA ILE A 174 -24.91 10.97 -0.43
C ILE A 174 -25.05 12.47 -0.62
N GLU A 175 -24.09 13.08 -1.31
CA GLU A 175 -24.11 14.49 -1.64
C GLU A 175 -23.57 14.71 -3.07
N ASN A 176 -24.28 15.50 -3.87
CA ASN A 176 -23.81 15.86 -5.20
C ASN A 176 -22.71 16.91 -5.10
N THR A 177 -21.66 16.77 -5.90
CA THR A 177 -20.55 17.74 -5.97
C THR A 177 -20.90 18.99 -6.79
N TYR A 178 -22.00 18.93 -7.53
CA TYR A 178 -22.56 20.03 -8.32
C TYR A 178 -23.90 20.52 -7.75
N PRO A 179 -24.29 21.79 -8.00
CA PRO A 179 -25.57 22.32 -7.53
C PRO A 179 -26.79 21.52 -8.05
N PRO A 180 -27.80 21.23 -7.22
CA PRO A 180 -27.91 21.56 -5.80
C PRO A 180 -27.10 20.61 -4.90
N LYS A 181 -26.20 21.20 -4.09
CA LYS A 181 -25.31 20.52 -3.14
C LYS A 181 -26.03 20.28 -1.81
N LYS A 182 -26.96 19.32 -1.78
CA LYS A 182 -27.74 19.00 -0.58
C LYS A 182 -27.44 17.57 -0.12
N PRO A 183 -26.92 17.39 1.11
CA PRO A 183 -26.79 16.08 1.72
C PRO A 183 -28.15 15.38 1.78
N LYS A 184 -28.19 14.11 1.40
CA LYS A 184 -29.37 13.26 1.49
C LYS A 184 -28.99 11.95 2.14
N ARG A 185 -29.78 11.51 3.13
CA ARG A 185 -29.65 10.15 3.63
C ARG A 185 -29.94 9.16 2.51
N TYR A 186 -28.98 8.31 2.22
CA TYR A 186 -29.04 7.35 1.13
C TYR A 186 -29.49 5.97 1.64
N ILE A 187 -28.84 5.45 2.69
CA ILE A 187 -29.21 4.18 3.32
C ILE A 187 -29.18 4.34 4.84
N ALA A 188 -30.23 3.85 5.51
CA ALA A 188 -30.29 3.82 6.97
C ALA A 188 -29.44 2.68 7.55
N SER A 189 -28.87 2.90 8.73
CA SER A 189 -27.99 1.95 9.42
C SER A 189 -28.63 0.60 9.74
N ASP A 190 -29.96 0.53 9.86
CA ASP A 190 -30.71 -0.72 10.04
C ASP A 190 -30.53 -1.72 8.88
N PHE A 191 -30.12 -1.25 7.69
CA PHE A 191 -29.83 -2.12 6.54
C PHE A 191 -28.42 -2.72 6.57
N PHE A 192 -27.53 -2.23 7.43
CA PHE A 192 -26.17 -2.76 7.62
C PHE A 192 -25.77 -2.79 9.12
N PRO A 193 -26.52 -3.52 9.97
CA PRO A 193 -26.31 -3.49 11.41
C PRO A 193 -24.91 -3.99 11.81
N THR A 194 -24.38 -3.41 12.89
CA THR A 194 -23.17 -3.89 13.57
C THR A 194 -23.44 -5.23 14.25
N ALA A 195 -22.40 -6.07 14.39
CA ALA A 195 -22.46 -7.27 15.21
C ALA A 195 -22.60 -6.94 16.72
N PHE A 196 -22.23 -5.72 17.15
CA PHE A 196 -22.22 -5.31 18.55
C PHE A 196 -23.00 -4.00 18.75
N PRO A 197 -24.34 -4.05 18.85
CA PRO A 197 -25.18 -2.84 18.91
C PRO A 197 -24.94 -1.96 20.14
N LYS A 198 -24.35 -2.52 21.21
CA LYS A 198 -24.02 -1.79 22.44
C LYS A 198 -22.66 -1.10 22.40
N LEU A 199 -21.85 -1.34 21.37
CA LEU A 199 -20.53 -0.76 21.22
C LEU A 199 -20.54 0.28 20.10
N LYS A 200 -19.72 1.32 20.24
CA LYS A 200 -19.48 2.29 19.16
C LYS A 200 -18.87 1.55 17.97
N ALA A 201 -19.61 1.50 16.87
CA ALA A 201 -19.16 0.89 15.63
C ALA A 201 -18.24 1.84 14.85
N ASN A 202 -17.27 1.25 14.16
CA ASN A 202 -16.49 1.89 13.11
C ASN A 202 -17.10 1.49 11.76
N TYR A 203 -17.28 2.48 10.88
CA TYR A 203 -17.82 2.32 9.55
C TYR A 203 -16.71 2.60 8.54
N GLN A 204 -16.46 1.67 7.62
CA GLN A 204 -15.53 1.87 6.51
C GLN A 204 -16.26 1.67 5.19
N LEU A 205 -15.79 2.36 4.16
CA LEU A 205 -16.36 2.36 2.82
C LEU A 205 -15.21 2.20 1.82
N ALA A 206 -15.41 1.36 0.82
CA ALA A 206 -14.50 1.26 -0.31
C ALA A 206 -15.32 1.03 -1.59
N THR A 207 -14.76 1.47 -2.72
CA THR A 207 -15.32 1.21 -4.04
C THR A 207 -15.10 -0.25 -4.45
N LEU A 208 -16.06 -0.79 -5.21
CA LEU A 208 -15.98 -2.09 -5.87
C LEU A 208 -16.62 -1.95 -7.25
N GLY A 209 -15.84 -1.51 -8.25
CA GLY A 209 -16.39 -1.04 -9.52
C GLY A 209 -17.27 0.20 -9.30
N LYS A 210 -18.48 0.20 -9.85
CA LYS A 210 -19.45 1.30 -9.67
C LYS A 210 -20.22 1.25 -8.34
N ASP A 211 -20.04 0.16 -7.60
CA ASP A 211 -20.77 -0.17 -6.39
C ASP A 211 -19.83 -0.05 -5.17
N PHE A 212 -20.30 -0.39 -3.96
CA PHE A 212 -19.52 -0.14 -2.74
C PHE A 212 -19.53 -1.34 -1.77
N LEU A 213 -18.45 -1.45 -1.01
CA LEU A 213 -18.33 -2.31 0.15
C LEU A 213 -18.40 -1.49 1.42
N ILE A 214 -19.23 -1.94 2.37
CA ILE A 214 -19.43 -1.31 3.67
C ILE A 214 -18.98 -2.29 4.75
N TRP A 215 -18.05 -1.87 5.61
CA TRP A 215 -17.70 -2.59 6.83
C TRP A 215 -18.30 -1.88 8.03
N VAL A 216 -18.95 -2.65 8.90
CA VAL A 216 -19.50 -2.15 10.16
C VAL A 216 -19.11 -3.08 11.29
N GLY A 217 -18.44 -2.55 12.31
CA GLY A 217 -18.02 -3.36 13.45
C GLY A 217 -16.99 -2.68 14.33
N THR A 218 -16.32 -3.46 15.16
CA THR A 218 -15.30 -2.94 16.09
C THR A 218 -14.31 -4.04 16.47
N GLY A 219 -13.09 -3.64 16.85
CA GLY A 219 -12.11 -4.55 17.46
C GLY A 219 -11.74 -5.79 16.64
N GLY A 220 -11.72 -5.71 15.31
CA GLY A 220 -11.40 -6.86 14.46
C GLY A 220 -12.57 -7.83 14.23
N SER A 221 -13.80 -7.39 14.45
CA SER A 221 -15.01 -8.12 14.10
C SER A 221 -15.98 -7.20 13.38
N TYR A 222 -16.02 -7.35 12.06
CA TYR A 222 -16.78 -6.53 11.12
C TYR A 222 -17.72 -7.39 10.29
N ASN A 223 -18.96 -6.91 10.16
CA ASN A 223 -19.84 -7.34 9.08
C ASN A 223 -19.44 -6.61 7.81
N LEU A 224 -19.36 -7.34 6.70
CA LEU A 224 -19.12 -6.82 5.36
C LEU A 224 -20.39 -6.90 4.54
N TYR A 225 -20.82 -5.75 4.05
CA TYR A 225 -21.99 -5.59 3.21
C TYR A 225 -21.58 -5.12 1.82
N TYR A 226 -22.32 -5.56 0.82
CA TYR A 226 -22.31 -5.03 -0.53
C TYR A 226 -23.49 -4.10 -0.75
N LEU A 227 -23.19 -2.88 -1.19
CA LEU A 227 -24.17 -1.89 -1.61
C LEU A 227 -24.16 -1.81 -3.14
N ASN A 228 -25.24 -2.26 -3.76
CA ASN A 228 -25.53 -1.94 -5.16
C ASN A 228 -26.05 -0.51 -5.23
N PHE A 229 -25.25 0.36 -5.82
CA PHE A 229 -25.49 1.80 -5.85
C PHE A 229 -26.61 2.19 -6.82
N SER A 230 -26.78 1.44 -7.91
CA SER A 230 -27.81 1.76 -8.91
C SER A 230 -29.24 1.55 -8.43
N ASN A 231 -29.46 0.63 -7.50
CA ASN A 231 -30.80 0.29 -6.98
C ASN A 231 -30.92 0.42 -5.46
N SER A 232 -29.91 1.01 -4.80
CA SER A 232 -29.88 1.25 -3.35
C SER A 232 -30.08 -0.02 -2.52
N LYS A 233 -29.65 -1.18 -3.02
CA LYS A 233 -29.81 -2.47 -2.32
C LYS A 233 -28.55 -2.83 -1.54
N VAL A 234 -28.72 -3.09 -0.25
CA VAL A 234 -27.68 -3.64 0.61
C VAL A 234 -27.85 -5.14 0.79
N SER A 235 -26.76 -5.89 0.76
CA SER A 235 -26.73 -7.32 1.02
C SER A 235 -25.52 -7.69 1.88
N LEU A 236 -25.71 -8.58 2.84
CA LEU A 236 -24.62 -9.07 3.67
C LEU A 236 -23.76 -10.07 2.89
N LEU A 237 -22.45 -9.83 2.82
CA LEU A 237 -21.48 -10.77 2.25
C LEU A 237 -20.85 -11.66 3.32
N SER A 238 -20.51 -11.11 4.50
CA SER A 238 -19.85 -11.86 5.57
C SER A 238 -20.01 -11.21 6.94
N LYS A 239 -19.90 -12.01 8.00
CA LYS A 239 -19.96 -11.53 9.42
C LYS A 239 -18.62 -11.61 10.15
N ASP A 240 -17.61 -12.13 9.49
CA ASP A 240 -16.33 -12.57 10.03
C ASP A 240 -15.20 -11.86 9.30
N ILE A 241 -15.26 -10.54 9.15
CA ILE A 241 -14.14 -9.75 8.61
C ILE A 241 -13.31 -9.18 9.76
N VAL A 242 -11.99 -9.37 9.67
CA VAL A 242 -11.04 -8.91 10.70
C VAL A 242 -10.47 -7.55 10.33
N LEU A 243 -10.14 -7.33 9.06
CA LEU A 243 -9.54 -6.09 8.58
C LEU A 243 -10.50 -5.37 7.62
N PRO A 244 -11.03 -4.18 7.98
CA PRO A 244 -12.10 -3.52 7.23
C PRO A 244 -11.57 -2.71 6.05
N ARG A 245 -10.83 -3.37 5.14
CA ARG A 245 -10.28 -2.75 3.93
C ARG A 245 -10.04 -3.78 2.83
N ILE A 246 -9.87 -3.28 1.61
CA ILE A 246 -9.39 -4.05 0.47
C ILE A 246 -7.86 -4.01 0.46
N PHE A 247 -7.20 -5.15 0.26
CA PHE A 247 -5.72 -5.22 0.17
C PHE A 247 -5.23 -5.24 -1.27
N TYR A 248 -6.00 -5.87 -2.14
CA TYR A 248 -5.73 -5.97 -3.56
C TYR A 248 -7.04 -5.83 -4.31
N ASN A 249 -7.02 -5.11 -5.43
CA ASN A 249 -8.10 -5.05 -6.40
C ASN A 249 -7.51 -5.00 -7.81
N ASN A 250 -8.19 -5.55 -8.81
CA ASN A 250 -7.82 -5.47 -10.23
C ASN A 250 -9.01 -5.28 -11.18
N GLY A 251 -10.14 -4.76 -10.71
CA GLY A 251 -11.33 -4.54 -11.53
C GLY A 251 -12.26 -5.74 -11.70
N SER A 252 -11.86 -6.92 -11.23
CA SER A 252 -12.66 -8.15 -11.29
C SER A 252 -12.58 -9.02 -10.04
N SER A 253 -11.52 -8.83 -9.26
CA SER A 253 -11.29 -9.52 -8.01
C SER A 253 -10.72 -8.55 -6.98
N ALA A 254 -11.23 -8.62 -5.76
CA ALA A 254 -10.71 -7.90 -4.61
C ALA A 254 -10.40 -8.88 -3.46
N TYR A 255 -9.45 -8.55 -2.59
CA TYR A 255 -9.10 -9.42 -1.45
C TYR A 255 -9.32 -8.72 -0.11
N VAL A 256 -9.91 -9.47 0.81
CA VAL A 256 -10.17 -9.09 2.21
C VAL A 256 -9.65 -10.15 3.16
N VAL A 257 -9.42 -9.79 4.42
CA VAL A 257 -9.04 -10.74 5.47
C VAL A 257 -10.21 -11.02 6.38
N GLY A 258 -10.69 -12.25 6.32
CA GLY A 258 -11.77 -12.76 7.16
C GLY A 258 -11.30 -13.77 8.20
N GLY A 259 -12.27 -14.35 8.91
CA GLY A 259 -12.09 -15.30 9.99
C GLY A 259 -12.18 -14.65 11.37
N LYS A 260 -11.35 -15.11 12.29
CA LYS A 260 -11.27 -14.66 13.67
C LYS A 260 -9.81 -14.52 14.08
N VAL A 261 -9.53 -13.78 15.14
CA VAL A 261 -8.16 -13.68 15.66
C VAL A 261 -7.61 -15.08 15.96
N GLY A 262 -6.46 -15.41 15.35
CA GLY A 262 -5.82 -16.74 15.44
C GLY A 262 -6.19 -17.71 14.32
N ASP A 263 -7.22 -17.42 13.53
CA ASP A 263 -7.69 -18.26 12.41
C ASP A 263 -8.16 -17.35 11.26
N LEU A 264 -7.18 -16.88 10.50
CA LEU A 264 -7.34 -15.86 9.47
C LEU A 264 -7.42 -16.49 8.08
N TYR A 265 -8.25 -15.91 7.21
CA TYR A 265 -8.42 -16.34 5.83
C TYR A 265 -8.26 -15.17 4.88
N LEU A 266 -7.41 -15.34 3.87
CA LEU A 266 -7.39 -14.45 2.71
C LEU A 266 -8.54 -14.83 1.78
N ARG A 267 -9.55 -13.98 1.68
CA ARG A 267 -10.78 -14.26 0.92
C ARG A 267 -10.87 -13.37 -0.30
N GLU A 268 -11.10 -13.99 -1.45
CA GLU A 268 -11.35 -13.30 -2.71
C GLU A 268 -12.83 -12.94 -2.84
N ILE A 269 -13.09 -11.70 -3.24
CA ILE A 269 -14.36 -11.16 -3.70
C ILE A 269 -14.28 -11.11 -5.22
N THR A 270 -15.00 -11.98 -5.92
CA THR A 270 -15.13 -11.92 -7.37
C THR A 270 -16.34 -11.07 -7.72
N TYR A 271 -16.17 -10.12 -8.62
CA TYR A 271 -17.22 -9.19 -9.03
C TYR A 271 -17.06 -8.77 -10.49
N GLY A 272 -18.05 -8.08 -11.03
CA GLY A 272 -17.99 -7.59 -12.41
C GLY A 272 -19.31 -7.02 -12.90
N PRO A 273 -19.37 -6.56 -14.16
CA PRO A 273 -20.58 -5.98 -14.72
C PRO A 273 -21.77 -6.94 -14.62
N ASN A 274 -22.86 -6.50 -14.01
CA ASN A 274 -24.13 -7.24 -13.86
C ASN A 274 -24.04 -8.55 -13.05
N LYS A 275 -22.98 -8.75 -12.26
CA LYS A 275 -22.86 -9.90 -11.35
C LYS A 275 -22.86 -9.41 -9.91
N ASN A 276 -23.68 -10.04 -9.07
CA ASN A 276 -23.55 -9.83 -7.63
C ASN A 276 -22.19 -10.36 -7.18
N PRO A 277 -21.47 -9.63 -6.30
CA PRO A 277 -20.19 -10.07 -5.81
C PRO A 277 -20.34 -11.37 -5.03
N TYR A 278 -19.36 -12.25 -5.18
CA TYR A 278 -19.26 -13.50 -4.46
C TYR A 278 -17.99 -13.50 -3.61
N LEU A 279 -18.13 -13.80 -2.33
CA LEU A 279 -17.01 -13.94 -1.40
C LEU A 279 -16.67 -15.42 -1.20
N SER A 280 -15.48 -15.82 -1.62
CA SER A 280 -14.95 -17.17 -1.46
C SER A 280 -14.77 -17.58 0.01
N LYS A 281 -14.56 -18.87 0.27
CA LYS A 281 -14.18 -19.38 1.62
C LYS A 281 -12.81 -18.89 2.07
N GLY A 282 -11.92 -18.61 1.12
CA GLY A 282 -10.56 -18.13 1.35
C GLY A 282 -9.53 -19.20 1.66
N THR A 283 -8.27 -18.78 1.66
CA THR A 283 -7.11 -19.59 2.01
C THR A 283 -6.64 -19.24 3.41
N PRO A 284 -6.33 -20.22 4.28
CA PRO A 284 -5.76 -19.96 5.60
C PRO A 284 -4.46 -19.16 5.50
N ILE A 285 -4.32 -18.15 6.32
CA ILE A 285 -3.13 -17.29 6.40
C ILE A 285 -2.71 -17.07 7.85
N SER A 286 -1.43 -16.79 8.04
CA SER A 286 -0.89 -16.28 9.30
C SER A 286 -1.03 -14.76 9.40
N THR A 287 -0.76 -14.20 10.57
CA THR A 287 -0.74 -12.74 10.79
C THR A 287 0.25 -12.01 9.89
N ARG A 288 1.36 -12.67 9.51
CA ARG A 288 2.38 -12.11 8.60
C ARG A 288 1.88 -11.96 7.16
N GLU A 289 0.82 -12.68 6.80
CA GLU A 289 0.22 -12.70 5.47
C GLU A 289 -1.09 -11.88 5.41
N ALA A 290 -1.50 -11.28 6.53
CA ALA A 290 -2.74 -10.49 6.60
C ALA A 290 -2.68 -9.23 5.72
N ILE A 291 -1.48 -8.75 5.39
CA ILE A 291 -1.28 -7.64 4.47
C ILE A 291 -0.58 -8.20 3.23
N SER A 292 -1.38 -8.62 2.25
CA SER A 292 -0.89 -9.28 1.05
C SER A 292 -1.44 -8.67 -0.23
N TRP A 293 -0.61 -8.65 -1.26
CA TRP A 293 -1.00 -8.29 -2.61
C TRP A 293 -0.78 -9.48 -3.54
N LYS A 294 -1.77 -9.75 -4.39
CA LYS A 294 -1.66 -10.78 -5.42
C LYS A 294 -0.66 -10.35 -6.49
N LEU A 295 0.15 -11.29 -6.94
CA LEU A 295 1.09 -11.16 -8.05
C LEU A 295 0.49 -11.76 -9.33
N SER A 296 1.17 -11.58 -10.46
CA SER A 296 0.76 -12.13 -11.76
C SER A 296 0.78 -13.66 -11.78
N GLY A 297 1.67 -14.26 -10.97
CA GLY A 297 1.74 -15.69 -10.77
C GLY A 297 0.44 -16.25 -10.17
N LYS A 298 0.04 -17.44 -10.63
CA LYS A 298 -1.14 -18.13 -10.11
C LYS A 298 -1.01 -18.38 -8.61
N ASP A 299 -1.94 -17.82 -7.85
CA ASP A 299 -2.04 -17.92 -6.39
C ASP A 299 -0.76 -17.46 -5.65
N GLU A 300 -0.01 -16.55 -6.28
CA GLU A 300 1.19 -15.94 -5.70
C GLU A 300 0.88 -14.58 -5.09
N PHE A 301 1.53 -14.30 -3.98
CA PHE A 301 1.32 -13.10 -3.20
C PHE A 301 2.65 -12.58 -2.66
N ILE A 302 2.68 -11.28 -2.35
CA ILE A 302 3.72 -10.66 -1.55
C ILE A 302 3.11 -10.10 -0.28
N SER A 303 3.77 -10.30 0.85
CA SER A 303 3.41 -9.69 2.13
C SER A 303 4.60 -8.99 2.74
N VAL A 304 4.34 -8.04 3.63
CA VAL A 304 5.38 -7.44 4.47
C VAL A 304 5.44 -8.17 5.80
N ASN A 305 6.62 -8.65 6.17
CA ASN A 305 6.86 -9.12 7.53
C ASN A 305 6.84 -7.92 8.49
N GLN A 306 6.10 -8.01 9.60
CA GLN A 306 5.94 -6.94 10.59
C GLN A 306 7.10 -6.88 11.61
N ASN A 307 8.22 -7.52 11.31
CA ASN A 307 9.41 -7.52 12.17
C ASN A 307 10.38 -6.45 11.68
N GLU A 308 11.14 -5.82 12.57
CA GLU A 308 12.22 -4.91 12.16
C GLU A 308 13.54 -5.67 11.89
N PRO A 309 14.23 -5.41 10.77
CA PRO A 309 13.80 -4.57 9.64
C PRO A 309 12.68 -5.24 8.83
N ASN A 310 11.71 -4.47 8.31
CA ASN A 310 10.58 -5.04 7.58
C ASN A 310 11.07 -5.67 6.28
N GLN A 311 10.93 -7.00 6.22
CA GLN A 311 11.37 -7.80 5.10
C GLN A 311 10.18 -8.38 4.34
N PRO A 312 9.99 -8.03 3.06
CA PRO A 312 8.95 -8.62 2.25
C PRO A 312 9.16 -10.12 2.03
N MET A 313 8.07 -10.85 1.92
CA MET A 313 8.03 -12.28 1.69
C MET A 313 7.11 -12.56 0.51
N LYS A 314 7.64 -13.23 -0.51
CA LYS A 314 6.84 -13.83 -1.58
C LYS A 314 6.36 -15.19 -1.10
N TRP A 315 5.10 -15.53 -1.36
CA TRP A 315 4.53 -16.82 -1.02
C TRP A 315 3.46 -17.25 -2.02
N LYS A 316 3.16 -18.55 -2.00
CA LYS A 316 2.13 -19.16 -2.82
C LYS A 316 1.20 -20.01 -1.96
N VAL A 317 -0.08 -20.07 -2.31
CA VAL A 317 -1.04 -20.95 -1.64
C VAL A 317 -0.54 -22.39 -1.69
N LEU A 318 -0.41 -23.02 -0.51
CA LEU A 318 0.15 -24.38 -0.35
C LEU A 318 1.59 -24.56 -0.90
N GLY A 319 2.30 -23.46 -1.13
CA GLY A 319 3.64 -23.44 -1.71
C GLY A 319 4.73 -22.96 -0.76
N LYS A 320 5.93 -22.75 -1.32
CA LYS A 320 7.07 -22.21 -0.57
C LYS A 320 6.87 -20.72 -0.28
N LYS A 321 7.47 -20.31 0.83
CA LYS A 321 7.59 -18.91 1.25
C LYS A 321 9.06 -18.52 1.15
N GLU A 322 9.32 -17.35 0.58
CA GLU A 322 10.66 -16.86 0.30
C GLU A 322 10.77 -15.41 0.72
N HIS A 323 11.74 -15.12 1.59
CA HIS A 323 12.08 -13.77 1.98
C HIS A 323 12.89 -13.10 0.86
N LEU A 324 12.45 -11.92 0.45
CA LEU A 324 13.09 -11.17 -0.64
C LEU A 324 14.33 -10.42 -0.12
N PRO A 325 15.39 -10.27 -0.94
CA PRO A 325 16.68 -9.76 -0.50
C PRO A 325 16.71 -8.22 -0.45
N PHE A 326 15.76 -7.62 0.25
CA PHE A 326 15.73 -6.18 0.52
C PHE A 326 14.88 -5.86 1.76
N PHE A 327 15.15 -4.70 2.35
CA PHE A 327 14.43 -4.19 3.51
C PHE A 327 13.76 -2.86 3.20
N LEU A 328 12.62 -2.62 3.82
CA LEU A 328 11.80 -1.42 3.60
C LEU A 328 11.11 -0.98 4.90
N GLU A 329 10.41 0.14 4.85
CA GLU A 329 9.55 0.62 5.94
C GLU A 329 8.09 0.22 5.71
N ARG A 330 7.60 0.41 4.48
CA ARG A 330 6.21 0.13 4.06
C ARG A 330 6.16 -0.32 2.61
N LEU A 331 5.14 -1.08 2.23
CA LEU A 331 4.96 -1.58 0.86
C LEU A 331 3.50 -1.50 0.44
N TRP A 332 3.30 -1.31 -0.87
CA TRP A 332 2.05 -1.41 -1.58
C TRP A 332 2.29 -2.10 -2.92
N GLY A 333 1.46 -3.07 -3.30
CA GLY A 333 1.58 -3.69 -4.62
C GLY A 333 0.85 -2.88 -5.70
N VAL A 334 1.45 -2.73 -6.88
CA VAL A 334 0.84 -2.10 -8.07
C VAL A 334 0.84 -3.05 -9.28
N SER A 335 0.39 -2.59 -10.44
CA SER A 335 0.29 -3.44 -11.65
C SER A 335 1.66 -3.94 -12.16
N GLY A 336 1.66 -5.15 -12.73
CA GLY A 336 2.82 -5.77 -13.39
C GLY A 336 3.92 -6.27 -12.43
N ASP A 337 3.53 -6.82 -11.27
CA ASP A 337 4.47 -7.27 -10.22
C ASP A 337 5.47 -6.20 -9.77
N ARG A 338 5.09 -4.94 -9.94
CA ARG A 338 5.77 -3.80 -9.35
C ARG A 338 5.21 -3.53 -7.96
N ILE A 339 6.06 -2.94 -7.14
CA ILE A 339 5.73 -2.51 -5.80
C ILE A 339 6.11 -1.05 -5.63
N VAL A 340 5.32 -0.33 -4.84
CA VAL A 340 5.68 0.97 -4.30
C VAL A 340 6.05 0.75 -2.84
N TYR A 341 7.13 1.35 -2.37
CA TYR A 341 7.57 1.22 -0.99
C TYR A 341 8.24 2.49 -0.47
N GLU A 342 8.27 2.61 0.86
CA GLU A 342 9.10 3.59 1.55
C GLU A 342 10.39 2.91 1.98
N ASN A 343 11.55 3.48 1.64
CA ASN A 343 12.84 2.97 2.09
C ASN A 343 13.27 3.60 3.44
N LYS A 344 14.38 3.13 4.01
CA LYS A 344 14.91 3.62 5.30
C LYS A 344 15.23 5.12 5.31
N LYS A 345 15.57 5.70 4.14
CA LYS A 345 15.80 7.15 3.95
C LYS A 345 14.50 7.95 3.92
N GLY A 346 13.34 7.30 3.82
CA GLY A 346 12.03 7.92 3.73
C GLY A 346 11.59 8.28 2.30
N GLU A 347 12.37 7.88 1.30
CA GLU A 347 12.04 8.07 -0.11
C GLU A 347 10.87 7.15 -0.49
N LEU A 348 10.01 7.62 -1.38
CA LEU A 348 8.97 6.81 -2.02
C LEU A 348 9.52 6.27 -3.33
N VAL A 349 9.51 4.95 -3.50
CA VAL A 349 10.19 4.25 -4.58
C VAL A 349 9.21 3.28 -5.24
N ILE A 350 9.25 3.18 -6.57
CA ILE A 350 8.63 2.09 -7.32
C ILE A 350 9.71 1.18 -7.90
N ASP A 351 9.51 -0.12 -7.81
CA ASP A 351 10.48 -1.10 -8.27
C ASP A 351 9.78 -2.41 -8.70
N ASN A 352 10.47 -3.26 -9.45
CA ASN A 352 10.02 -4.61 -9.80
C ASN A 352 10.45 -5.64 -8.74
N LEU A 353 10.03 -6.90 -8.87
CA LEU A 353 10.44 -7.99 -7.97
C LEU A 353 11.52 -8.91 -8.56
N LEU A 354 12.31 -8.40 -9.51
CA LEU A 354 13.42 -9.15 -10.14
C LEU A 354 14.73 -8.79 -9.43
N PHE A 355 15.28 -9.72 -8.66
CA PHE A 355 16.52 -9.52 -7.90
C PHE A 355 17.71 -10.15 -8.62
N SER A 356 18.85 -9.45 -8.57
CA SER A 356 20.11 -9.94 -9.12
C SER A 356 20.73 -11.03 -8.23
N GLN A 357 21.70 -11.77 -8.78
CA GLN A 357 22.48 -12.73 -7.98
C GLN A 357 23.26 -12.03 -6.85
N GLU A 358 23.66 -10.78 -7.07
CA GLU A 358 24.34 -9.97 -6.06
C GLU A 358 23.42 -9.68 -4.87
N ASP A 359 22.16 -9.28 -5.13
CA ASP A 359 21.17 -9.01 -4.07
C ASP A 359 20.98 -10.24 -3.18
N TRP A 360 20.82 -11.41 -3.81
CA TRP A 360 20.70 -12.68 -3.08
C TRP A 360 21.96 -13.01 -2.27
N SER A 361 23.13 -12.80 -2.85
CA SER A 361 24.41 -13.05 -2.16
C SER A 361 24.58 -12.16 -0.94
N MET A 362 24.18 -10.89 -1.02
CA MET A 362 24.17 -9.97 0.12
C MET A 362 23.19 -10.40 1.21
N TYR A 363 22.01 -10.90 0.83
CA TYR A 363 21.05 -11.40 1.80
C TYR A 363 21.50 -12.70 2.48
N ASP A 364 22.10 -13.62 1.72
CA ASP A 364 22.71 -14.82 2.28
C ASP A 364 23.83 -14.46 3.25
N TYR A 365 24.62 -13.43 2.92
CA TYR A 365 25.66 -12.96 3.81
C TYR A 365 25.07 -12.37 5.11
N PHE A 366 24.03 -11.54 5.00
CA PHE A 366 23.27 -11.04 6.16
C PHE A 366 22.78 -12.16 7.08
N LYS A 367 22.19 -13.24 6.53
CA LYS A 367 21.75 -14.40 7.33
C LYS A 367 22.90 -15.08 8.07
N LYS A 368 24.07 -15.20 7.42
CA LYS A 368 25.27 -15.79 8.03
C LYS A 368 25.75 -14.95 9.21
N VAL A 369 25.89 -13.63 9.03
CA VAL A 369 26.33 -12.71 10.10
C VAL A 369 25.32 -12.69 11.24
N LYS A 370 24.02 -12.66 10.93
CA LYS A 370 22.98 -12.68 11.96
C LYS A 370 23.07 -13.92 12.84
N LYS A 371 23.29 -15.09 12.23
CA LYS A 371 23.48 -16.34 12.99
C LYS A 371 24.70 -16.31 13.91
N LEU A 372 25.79 -15.63 13.50
CA LEU A 372 26.98 -15.45 14.34
C LEU A 372 26.75 -14.46 15.48
N ASN A 373 25.88 -13.48 15.29
CA ASN A 373 25.51 -12.52 16.34
C ASN A 373 24.58 -13.12 17.39
N ASP A 374 23.70 -14.03 16.97
CA ASP A 374 22.65 -14.63 17.81
C ASP A 374 23.13 -15.87 18.59
N GLY A 375 24.30 -16.42 18.27
CA GLY A 375 24.92 -17.59 18.91
C GLY A 375 26.19 -17.22 19.65
#